data_AF-A0A377V259-F1
#
_entry.id   AF-A0A377V259-F1
#
_cell.length_a   1.000
_cell.length_b   1.000
_cell.length_c   1.000
_cell.angle_alpha   90.00
_cell.angle_beta   90.00
_cell.angle_gamma   90.00
#
_symmetry.space_group_name_H-M   'P 1'
#
loop_
_entity.id
_entity.type
_entity.pdbx_description
1 polymer ?
#
loop_
_entity_poly.entity_id
_entity_poly.type
_entity_poly.pdbx_seq_one_letter_code
_entity_poly.pdbx_strand_id
1 'polypeptide(L)'
;MGREAQPPHSRLTPRLEADLPRINFYRFCQLLEKRRPGQPLMGGTSHPADDPVRFYPHPGMGFPASELKAVEYDEADDSRPPVIRTTFMGLYGVDSPLPTAYLDDIAQHREGHEALQGLLDIFSHRIMTQFYRIWRKYSWPATFEPGGTDRLSQSLLGLAGLGIPGTTQHIASPASRFLALTGVLRQPGKTQQGIQALVTLLARRPPSG
;
A
#
# COMPACT_ATOMS: atom_id res chain seq x y z
N MET A 1 -7.01 0.89 37.93
CA MET A 1 -7.62 0.61 36.62
C MET A 1 -6.52 0.16 35.69
N GLY A 2 -6.37 -1.16 35.55
CA GLY A 2 -5.34 -1.76 34.70
C GLY A 2 -5.62 -1.39 33.24
N ARG A 3 -4.62 -0.83 32.57
CA ARG A 3 -4.64 -0.63 31.13
C ARG A 3 -4.62 -2.02 30.52
N GLU A 4 -5.77 -2.53 30.06
CA GLU A 4 -5.81 -3.76 29.28
C GLU A 4 -4.80 -3.60 28.14
N ALA A 5 -3.84 -4.52 28.09
CA ALA A 5 -2.81 -4.53 27.06
C ALA A 5 -3.53 -4.75 25.72
N GLN A 6 -3.70 -3.67 24.97
CA GLN A 6 -4.35 -3.74 23.68
C GLN A 6 -3.56 -4.72 22.80
N PRO A 7 -4.22 -5.71 22.18
CA PRO A 7 -3.52 -6.74 21.43
C PRO A 7 -2.61 -6.09 20.37
N PRO A 8 -1.39 -6.63 20.15
CA PRO A 8 -0.40 -6.02 19.26
C PRO A 8 -0.93 -5.90 17.81
N HIS A 9 -1.92 -6.72 17.46
CA HIS A 9 -2.63 -6.65 16.20
C HIS A 9 -4.12 -6.41 16.44
N SER A 10 -4.61 -5.26 16.00
CA SER A 10 -6.05 -4.99 15.96
C SER A 10 -6.71 -5.80 14.86
N ARG A 11 -7.86 -6.42 15.16
CA ARG A 11 -8.79 -6.96 14.16
C ARG A 11 -9.14 -5.90 13.11
N LEU A 12 -9.55 -6.34 11.93
CA LEU A 12 -9.99 -5.42 10.88
C LEU A 12 -11.34 -4.79 11.31
N THR A 13 -11.73 -3.70 10.66
CA THR A 13 -13.06 -3.13 10.93
C THR A 13 -14.09 -4.00 10.22
N PRO A 14 -15.26 -4.30 10.82
CA PRO A 14 -16.28 -5.15 10.19
C PRO A 14 -16.67 -4.70 8.78
N ARG A 15 -16.67 -3.38 8.51
CA ARG A 15 -16.90 -2.82 7.17
C ARG A 15 -15.82 -3.24 6.16
N LEU A 16 -14.55 -3.22 6.56
CA LEU A 16 -13.43 -3.60 5.69
C LEU A 16 -13.43 -5.10 5.40
N GLU A 17 -13.85 -5.93 6.37
CA GLU A 17 -13.99 -7.37 6.18
C GLU A 17 -15.13 -7.69 5.20
N ALA A 18 -16.28 -7.02 5.34
CA ALA A 18 -17.42 -7.19 4.43
C ALA A 18 -17.08 -6.76 2.98
N ASP A 19 -16.27 -5.72 2.81
CA ASP A 19 -15.86 -5.21 1.50
C ASP A 19 -14.57 -5.87 0.96
N LEU A 20 -14.00 -6.86 1.67
CA LEU A 20 -12.73 -7.48 1.29
C LEU A 20 -12.73 -8.06 -0.14
N PRO A 21 -13.79 -8.74 -0.63
CA PRO A 21 -13.83 -9.19 -2.02
C PRO A 21 -13.95 -8.07 -3.06
N ARG A 22 -14.31 -6.85 -2.64
CA ARG A 22 -14.52 -5.71 -3.53
C ARG A 22 -13.33 -4.75 -3.57
N ILE A 23 -12.37 -4.92 -2.67
CA ILE A 23 -11.22 -4.04 -2.57
C ILE A 23 -10.04 -4.64 -3.33
N ASN A 24 -9.34 -3.79 -4.08
CA ASN A 24 -8.06 -4.15 -4.68
C ASN A 24 -6.97 -4.26 -3.60
N PHE A 25 -6.04 -5.19 -3.77
CA PHE A 25 -4.91 -5.47 -2.89
C PHE A 25 -4.08 -4.23 -2.56
N TYR A 26 -3.73 -3.40 -3.55
CA TYR A 26 -2.95 -2.19 -3.31
C TYR A 26 -3.71 -1.22 -2.40
N ARG A 27 -5.03 -1.07 -2.63
CA ARG A 27 -5.86 -0.20 -1.82
C ARG A 27 -6.02 -0.73 -0.39
N PHE A 28 -6.20 -2.02 -0.23
CA PHE A 28 -6.22 -2.68 1.07
C PHE A 28 -4.94 -2.40 1.85
N CYS A 29 -3.78 -2.59 1.22
CA CYS A 29 -2.48 -2.32 1.82
C CYS A 29 -2.31 -0.86 2.23
N GLN A 30 -2.71 0.09 1.37
CA GLN A 30 -2.71 1.52 1.72
C GLN A 30 -3.58 1.84 2.93
N LEU A 31 -4.76 1.21 3.05
CA LEU A 31 -5.65 1.42 4.19
C LEU A 31 -5.05 0.87 5.48
N LEU A 32 -4.34 -0.25 5.43
CA LEU A 32 -3.60 -0.79 6.58
C LEU A 32 -2.50 0.16 7.03
N GLU A 33 -1.69 0.67 6.10
CA GLU A 33 -0.61 1.63 6.41
C GLU A 33 -1.17 2.93 7.02
N LYS A 34 -2.30 3.43 6.51
CA LYS A 34 -2.96 4.63 7.06
C LYS A 34 -3.48 4.45 8.49
N ARG A 35 -3.82 3.23 8.91
CA ARG A 35 -4.27 2.95 10.29
C ARG A 35 -3.13 2.92 11.29
N ARG A 36 -1.88 2.79 10.84
CA ARG A 36 -0.69 2.68 11.70
C ARG A 36 0.35 3.73 11.34
N PRO A 37 0.04 5.03 11.52
CA PRO A 37 1.01 6.09 11.24
C PRO A 37 2.25 5.93 12.13
N GLY A 38 3.43 6.06 11.53
CA GLY A 38 4.72 5.96 12.25
C GLY A 38 5.28 4.56 12.42
N GLN A 39 4.56 3.50 12.04
CA GLN A 39 5.12 2.15 11.94
C GLN A 39 5.86 1.94 10.62
N PRO A 40 6.80 0.98 10.55
CA PRO A 40 7.40 0.58 9.29
C PRO A 40 6.34 0.20 8.25
N LEU A 41 6.61 0.56 7.00
CA LEU A 41 5.77 0.22 5.87
C LEU A 41 5.84 -1.29 5.62
N MET A 42 4.77 -1.86 5.05
CA MET A 42 4.70 -3.31 4.84
C MET A 42 5.81 -3.82 3.93
N GLY A 43 6.44 -4.92 4.34
CA GLY A 43 7.63 -5.49 3.72
C GLY A 43 8.88 -4.62 3.82
N GLY A 44 8.82 -3.51 4.56
CA GLY A 44 9.88 -2.52 4.69
C GLY A 44 11.09 -3.01 5.48
N THR A 45 10.85 -3.89 6.44
CA THR A 45 11.86 -4.46 7.32
C THR A 45 12.28 -5.86 6.87
N SER A 46 13.34 -6.39 7.48
CA SER A 46 13.76 -7.78 7.32
C SER A 46 12.89 -8.75 8.13
N HIS A 47 12.14 -8.26 9.13
CA HIS A 47 11.42 -9.10 10.08
C HIS A 47 9.92 -9.13 9.75
N PRO A 48 9.36 -10.27 9.31
CA PRO A 48 7.94 -10.36 8.98
C PRO A 48 7.00 -10.01 10.14
N ALA A 49 7.41 -10.17 11.41
CA ALA A 49 6.56 -9.80 12.56
C ALA A 49 6.21 -8.30 12.62
N ASP A 50 6.93 -7.44 11.91
CA ASP A 50 6.60 -6.02 11.83
C ASP A 50 5.40 -5.75 10.91
N ASP A 51 5.08 -6.70 10.02
CA ASP A 51 3.95 -6.57 9.10
C ASP A 51 2.62 -6.75 9.84
N PRO A 52 1.62 -5.90 9.58
CA PRO A 52 0.37 -5.84 10.32
C PRO A 52 -0.55 -7.05 10.10
N VAL A 53 -0.33 -7.77 9.00
CA VAL A 53 -1.11 -8.91 8.53
C VAL A 53 -0.17 -9.90 7.82
N ARG A 54 -0.61 -11.15 7.67
CA ARG A 54 0.01 -12.15 6.80
C ARG A 54 -0.76 -12.25 5.49
N PHE A 55 -0.06 -12.50 4.39
CA PHE A 55 -0.67 -12.76 3.10
C PHE A 55 -0.36 -14.18 2.71
N TYR A 56 -1.37 -15.05 2.73
CA TYR A 56 -1.23 -16.45 2.35
C TYR A 56 -2.16 -16.78 1.19
N PRO A 57 -1.73 -17.61 0.24
CA PRO A 57 -2.61 -18.02 -0.85
C PRO A 57 -3.84 -18.77 -0.32
N HIS A 58 -4.93 -18.69 -1.07
CA HIS A 58 -6.10 -19.51 -0.84
C HIS A 58 -5.91 -20.89 -1.47
N PRO A 59 -6.06 -22.00 -0.71
CA PRO A 59 -5.81 -23.35 -1.22
C PRO A 59 -6.86 -23.87 -2.21
N GLY A 60 -8.04 -23.26 -2.28
CA GLY A 60 -9.12 -23.72 -3.16
C GLY A 60 -8.81 -23.55 -4.64
N MET A 61 -9.27 -24.52 -5.44
CA MET A 61 -9.06 -24.60 -6.90
C MET A 61 -10.19 -23.96 -7.74
N GLY A 62 -11.09 -23.21 -7.10
CA GLY A 62 -12.17 -22.51 -7.80
C GLY A 62 -11.70 -21.19 -8.39
N PHE A 63 -12.27 -20.80 -9.55
CA PHE A 63 -11.98 -19.52 -10.18
C PHE A 63 -12.16 -18.35 -9.20
N PRO A 64 -11.19 -17.42 -9.10
CA PRO A 64 -11.25 -16.35 -8.13
C PRO A 64 -12.21 -15.26 -8.58
N ALA A 65 -13.11 -14.84 -7.68
CA ALA A 65 -13.99 -13.69 -7.90
C ALA A 65 -13.33 -12.35 -7.56
N SER A 66 -12.26 -12.38 -6.76
CA SER A 66 -11.60 -11.21 -6.18
C SER A 66 -10.16 -11.55 -5.78
N GLU A 67 -9.28 -10.53 -5.73
CA GLU A 67 -7.87 -10.69 -5.32
C GLU A 67 -7.71 -11.13 -3.86
N LEU A 68 -8.61 -10.65 -2.99
CA LEU A 68 -8.68 -10.98 -1.56
C LEU A 68 -9.95 -11.78 -1.30
N LYS A 69 -9.81 -12.96 -0.69
CA LYS A 69 -10.92 -13.90 -0.48
C LYS A 69 -11.50 -13.84 0.92
N ALA A 70 -10.63 -13.88 1.93
CA ALA A 70 -11.04 -13.98 3.32
C ALA A 70 -9.98 -13.42 4.26
N VAL A 71 -10.39 -13.13 5.50
CA VAL A 71 -9.51 -12.90 6.63
C VAL A 71 -9.72 -14.02 7.65
N GLU A 72 -8.63 -14.53 8.19
CA GLU A 72 -8.62 -15.55 9.22
C GLU A 72 -7.93 -14.98 10.47
N TYR A 73 -8.57 -15.18 11.62
CA TYR A 73 -8.06 -14.79 12.93
C TYR A 73 -7.69 -16.05 13.71
N ASP A 74 -6.62 -15.97 14.48
CA ASP A 74 -6.28 -17.02 15.43
C ASP A 74 -7.06 -16.77 16.72
N GLU A 75 -8.17 -17.49 16.91
CA GLU A 75 -9.03 -17.35 18.10
C GLU A 75 -8.35 -17.84 19.40
N ALA A 76 -7.25 -18.61 19.29
CA ALA A 76 -6.48 -19.06 20.46
C ALA A 76 -5.38 -18.07 20.86
N ASP A 77 -4.91 -17.24 19.92
CA ASP A 77 -3.81 -16.31 20.12
C ASP A 77 -4.02 -14.98 19.38
N ASP A 78 -4.69 -14.04 20.05
CA ASP A 78 -4.90 -12.67 19.57
C ASP A 78 -3.59 -11.88 19.35
N SER A 79 -2.43 -12.41 19.77
CA SER A 79 -1.14 -11.80 19.49
C SER A 79 -0.61 -12.11 18.08
N ARG A 80 -1.23 -13.06 17.36
CA ARG A 80 -0.84 -13.39 15.99
C ARG A 80 -1.46 -12.43 14.98
N PRO A 81 -0.69 -12.02 13.95
CA PRO A 81 -1.22 -11.16 12.91
C PRO A 81 -2.29 -11.92 12.10
N PRO A 82 -3.40 -11.26 11.75
CA PRO A 82 -4.45 -11.90 10.96
C PRO A 82 -3.93 -12.29 9.58
N VAL A 83 -4.46 -13.40 9.06
CA VAL A 83 -4.10 -13.94 7.75
C VAL A 83 -5.11 -13.45 6.72
N ILE A 84 -4.62 -12.85 5.66
CA ILE A 84 -5.41 -12.44 4.50
C ILE A 84 -5.19 -13.47 3.39
N ARG A 85 -6.26 -14.16 3.00
CA ARG A 85 -6.24 -15.14 1.92
C ARG A 85 -6.28 -14.43 0.57
N THR A 86 -5.20 -14.53 -0.18
CA THR A 86 -5.07 -13.98 -1.53
C THR A 86 -5.32 -15.05 -2.57
N THR A 87 -5.89 -14.70 -3.72
CA THR A 87 -6.13 -15.66 -4.80
C THR A 87 -5.16 -15.55 -5.97
N PHE A 88 -4.21 -14.62 -5.89
CA PHE A 88 -3.22 -14.35 -6.93
C PHE A 88 -1.81 -14.46 -6.36
N MET A 89 -0.81 -14.64 -7.23
CA MET A 89 0.61 -14.75 -6.86
C MET A 89 0.90 -15.78 -5.75
N GLY A 90 0.12 -16.87 -5.72
CA GLY A 90 0.29 -17.95 -4.77
C GLY A 90 1.24 -19.03 -5.25
N LEU A 91 2.00 -19.63 -4.33
CA LEU A 91 2.75 -20.85 -4.58
C LEU A 91 1.88 -22.11 -4.48
N TYR A 92 0.61 -21.96 -4.11
CA TYR A 92 -0.42 -22.98 -4.20
C TYR A 92 -1.78 -22.32 -4.48
N GLY A 93 -2.78 -23.12 -4.85
CA GLY A 93 -4.07 -22.64 -5.36
C GLY A 93 -4.08 -22.51 -6.89
N VAL A 94 -5.13 -21.88 -7.42
CA VAL A 94 -5.46 -21.84 -8.86
C VAL A 94 -4.35 -21.28 -9.78
N ASP A 95 -3.60 -20.30 -9.30
CA ASP A 95 -2.61 -19.57 -10.11
C ASP A 95 -1.17 -20.05 -9.84
N SER A 96 -1.01 -21.20 -9.17
CA SER A 96 0.32 -21.67 -8.78
C SER A 96 1.14 -22.23 -9.94
N PRO A 97 2.44 -21.90 -10.02
CA PRO A 97 3.36 -22.50 -10.98
C PRO A 97 3.90 -23.88 -10.54
N LEU A 98 3.57 -24.36 -9.33
CA LEU A 98 4.09 -25.62 -8.81
C LEU A 98 3.43 -26.83 -9.47
N PRO A 99 4.09 -28.01 -9.48
CA PRO A 99 3.49 -29.24 -9.97
C PRO A 99 2.15 -29.56 -9.31
N THR A 100 1.18 -30.03 -10.11
CA THR A 100 -0.20 -30.30 -9.68
C THR A 100 -0.29 -31.24 -8.48
N ALA A 101 0.63 -32.19 -8.34
CA ALA A 101 0.66 -33.11 -7.19
C ALA A 101 0.70 -32.37 -5.84
N TYR A 102 1.53 -31.32 -5.72
CA TYR A 102 1.59 -30.50 -4.50
C TYR A 102 0.29 -29.70 -4.29
N LEU A 103 -0.32 -29.23 -5.37
CA LEU A 103 -1.58 -28.47 -5.32
C LEU A 103 -2.74 -29.35 -4.87
N ASP A 104 -2.80 -30.58 -5.40
CA ASP A 104 -3.84 -31.56 -5.06
C ASP A 104 -3.71 -32.02 -3.61
N ASP A 105 -2.49 -32.27 -3.12
CA ASP A 105 -2.25 -32.63 -1.72
C ASP A 105 -2.75 -31.54 -0.76
N ILE A 106 -2.50 -30.28 -1.11
CA ILE A 106 -2.98 -29.11 -0.37
C ILE A 106 -4.51 -28.96 -0.47
N ALA A 107 -5.06 -29.02 -1.68
CA ALA A 107 -6.50 -28.81 -1.89
C ALA A 107 -7.35 -29.94 -1.27
N GLN A 108 -6.84 -31.17 -1.26
CA GLN A 108 -7.50 -32.35 -0.69
C GLN A 108 -7.17 -32.58 0.79
N HIS A 109 -6.36 -31.72 1.40
CA HIS A 109 -5.95 -31.83 2.81
C HIS A 109 -5.32 -33.20 3.13
N ARG A 110 -4.47 -33.71 2.23
CA ARG A 110 -3.76 -34.98 2.46
C ARG A 110 -2.77 -34.87 3.61
N GLU A 111 -2.37 -36.00 4.16
CA GLU A 111 -1.40 -36.02 5.26
C GLU A 111 -0.11 -35.24 4.89
N GLY A 112 0.34 -34.36 5.79
CA GLY A 112 1.51 -33.51 5.57
C GLY A 112 1.25 -32.19 4.84
N HIS A 113 0.03 -31.93 4.35
CA HIS A 113 -0.28 -30.69 3.63
C HIS A 113 -0.02 -29.42 4.46
N GLU A 114 -0.30 -29.44 5.77
CA GLU A 114 -0.10 -28.29 6.66
C GLU A 114 1.37 -27.85 6.72
N ALA A 115 2.30 -28.80 6.79
CA ALA A 115 3.73 -28.53 6.81
C ALA A 115 4.22 -27.96 5.47
N LEU A 116 3.72 -28.51 4.36
CA LEU A 116 4.00 -28.00 3.03
C LEU A 116 3.45 -26.58 2.83
N GLN A 117 2.19 -26.33 3.21
CA GLN A 117 1.59 -25.00 3.15
C GLN A 117 2.36 -24.00 4.00
N GLY A 118 2.68 -24.36 5.26
CA GLY A 118 3.43 -23.50 6.16
C GLY A 118 4.80 -23.12 5.60
N LEU A 119 5.50 -24.06 4.95
CA LEU A 119 6.75 -23.78 4.25
C LEU A 119 6.55 -22.78 3.09
N LEU A 120 5.55 -23.03 2.23
CA LEU A 120 5.26 -22.18 1.07
C LEU A 120 4.74 -20.78 1.48
N ASP A 121 4.08 -20.67 2.63
CA ASP A 121 3.53 -19.44 3.18
C ASP A 121 4.62 -18.43 3.58
N ILE A 122 5.79 -18.92 4.02
CA ILE A 122 6.96 -18.07 4.32
C ILE A 122 7.37 -17.27 3.08
N PHE A 123 7.45 -17.95 1.93
CA PHE A 123 7.82 -17.32 0.66
C PHE A 123 6.69 -16.46 0.11
N SER A 124 5.46 -16.97 0.13
CA SER A 124 4.29 -16.27 -0.41
C SER A 124 4.08 -14.92 0.27
N HIS A 125 4.16 -14.87 1.60
CA HIS A 125 4.02 -13.61 2.34
C HIS A 125 5.12 -12.60 1.96
N ARG A 126 6.37 -13.05 1.84
CA ARG A 126 7.50 -12.16 1.50
C ARG A 126 7.39 -11.65 0.06
N ILE A 127 7.03 -12.50 -0.90
CA ILE A 127 6.82 -12.11 -2.30
C ILE A 127 5.72 -11.06 -2.39
N MET A 128 4.59 -11.28 -1.71
CA MET A 128 3.44 -10.40 -1.74
C MET A 128 3.76 -9.00 -1.17
N THR A 129 4.47 -8.94 -0.04
CA THR A 129 4.85 -7.65 0.55
C THR A 129 5.88 -6.90 -0.31
N GLN A 130 6.84 -7.60 -0.94
CA GLN A 130 7.77 -6.94 -1.87
C GLN A 130 7.08 -6.47 -3.15
N PHE A 131 6.11 -7.24 -3.67
CA PHE A 131 5.29 -6.84 -4.81
C PHE A 131 4.55 -5.53 -4.54
N TYR A 132 3.91 -5.40 -3.38
CA TYR A 132 3.28 -4.15 -2.93
C TYR A 132 4.28 -2.99 -2.88
N ARG A 133 5.48 -3.21 -2.34
CA ARG A 133 6.52 -2.15 -2.24
C ARG A 133 6.99 -1.67 -3.60
N ILE A 134 7.17 -2.58 -4.56
CA ILE A 134 7.56 -2.22 -5.92
C ILE A 134 6.47 -1.33 -6.52
N TRP A 135 5.22 -1.75 -6.46
CA TRP A 135 4.11 -0.92 -6.97
C TRP A 135 4.08 0.45 -6.31
N ARG A 136 4.19 0.51 -4.97
CA ARG A 136 4.16 1.77 -4.24
C ARG A 136 5.32 2.68 -4.63
N LYS A 137 6.54 2.15 -4.80
CA LYS A 137 7.72 2.92 -5.21
C LYS A 137 7.52 3.67 -6.53
N TYR A 138 6.74 3.12 -7.46
CA TYR A 138 6.49 3.70 -8.79
C TYR A 138 5.12 4.38 -8.92
N SER A 139 4.29 4.35 -7.88
CA SER A 139 2.96 4.95 -7.87
C SER A 139 2.98 6.29 -7.13
N TRP A 140 3.22 7.38 -7.86
CA TRP A 140 3.28 8.73 -7.28
C TRP A 140 2.05 9.11 -6.43
N PRO A 141 0.80 8.82 -6.86
CA PRO A 141 -0.37 9.11 -6.03
C PRO A 141 -0.39 8.35 -4.70
N ALA A 142 0.25 7.18 -4.63
CA ALA A 142 0.35 6.37 -3.42
C ALA A 142 1.46 6.84 -2.46
N THR A 143 2.46 7.55 -2.97
CA THR A 143 3.60 8.08 -2.20
C THR A 143 3.50 9.57 -1.93
N PHE A 144 2.49 10.25 -2.48
CA PHE A 144 2.33 11.68 -2.32
C PHE A 144 2.08 12.02 -0.85
N GLU A 145 3.01 12.76 -0.27
CA GLU A 145 2.89 13.27 1.09
C GLU A 145 2.38 14.72 1.09
N PRO A 146 1.51 15.11 2.04
CA PRO A 146 1.02 16.47 2.14
C PRO A 146 2.17 17.50 2.14
N GLY A 147 2.03 18.53 1.32
CA GLY A 147 3.09 19.53 1.14
C GLY A 147 4.16 19.14 0.12
N GLY A 148 4.07 17.96 -0.51
CA GLY A 148 5.01 17.50 -1.52
C GLY A 148 6.38 17.16 -0.92
N THR A 149 6.41 16.70 0.32
CA THR A 149 7.64 16.35 1.07
C THR A 149 8.24 15.02 0.62
N ASP A 150 7.52 14.23 -0.17
CA ASP A 150 8.01 12.97 -0.72
C ASP A 150 9.16 13.19 -1.74
N ARG A 151 9.99 12.16 -1.90
CA ARG A 151 11.22 12.24 -2.70
C ARG A 151 10.96 12.62 -4.16
N LEU A 152 9.87 12.11 -4.75
CA LEU A 152 9.54 12.36 -6.15
C LEU A 152 9.02 13.79 -6.33
N SER A 153 8.13 14.24 -5.46
CA SER A 153 7.65 15.62 -5.42
C SER A 153 8.78 16.61 -5.21
N GLN A 154 9.73 16.35 -4.31
CA GLN A 154 10.92 17.18 -4.14
C GLN A 154 11.79 17.22 -5.40
N SER A 155 11.94 16.08 -6.10
CA SER A 155 12.66 16.03 -7.37
C SER A 155 11.95 16.83 -8.48
N LEU A 156 10.62 16.78 -8.54
CA LEU A 156 9.80 17.56 -9.46
C LEU A 156 9.88 19.07 -9.16
N LEU A 157 9.88 19.45 -7.87
CA LEU A 157 10.11 20.83 -7.45
C LEU A 157 11.52 21.29 -7.83
N GLY A 158 12.52 20.42 -7.73
CA GLY A 158 13.87 20.67 -8.27
C GLY A 158 13.86 21.02 -9.75
N LEU A 159 13.12 20.27 -10.57
CA LEU A 159 12.97 20.56 -12.00
C LEU A 159 12.24 21.87 -12.29
N ALA A 160 11.38 22.32 -11.36
CA ALA A 160 10.73 23.63 -11.43
C ALA A 160 11.60 24.79 -10.91
N GLY A 161 12.84 24.53 -10.47
CA GLY A 161 13.74 25.52 -9.88
C GLY A 161 13.50 25.80 -8.39
N LEU A 162 12.67 24.98 -7.72
CA LEU A 162 12.27 25.11 -6.31
C LEU A 162 12.93 24.06 -5.39
N GLY A 163 13.95 23.34 -5.87
CA GLY A 163 14.61 22.27 -5.11
C GLY A 163 15.76 22.71 -4.20
N ILE A 164 16.17 23.99 -4.25
CA ILE A 164 17.24 24.50 -3.39
C ILE A 164 16.67 24.70 -1.97
N PRO A 165 17.31 24.16 -0.91
CA PRO A 165 16.88 24.39 0.46
C PRO A 165 16.79 25.89 0.78
N GLY A 166 15.66 26.33 1.33
CA GLY A 166 15.40 27.74 1.66
C GLY A 166 14.60 28.50 0.60
N THR A 167 14.61 28.10 -0.68
CA THR A 167 13.88 28.82 -1.75
C THR A 167 12.37 28.86 -1.49
N THR A 168 11.82 27.79 -0.94
CA THR A 168 10.40 27.69 -0.61
C THR A 168 9.99 28.55 0.59
N GLN A 169 10.93 28.97 1.45
CA GLN A 169 10.66 29.83 2.60
C GLN A 169 10.33 31.27 2.18
N HIS A 170 10.79 31.68 1.00
CA HIS A 170 10.51 33.00 0.43
C HIS A 170 9.20 33.05 -0.36
N ILE A 171 8.43 31.95 -0.41
CA ILE A 171 7.18 31.87 -1.16
C ILE A 171 6.00 31.87 -0.18
N ALA A 172 5.07 32.80 -0.35
CA ALA A 172 3.88 32.94 0.50
C ALA A 172 2.83 31.81 0.33
N SER A 173 3.17 30.72 -0.35
CA SER A 173 2.28 29.62 -0.71
C SER A 173 2.99 28.27 -0.55
N PRO A 174 2.27 27.19 -0.16
CA PRO A 174 2.86 25.86 -0.11
C PRO A 174 3.51 25.45 -1.43
N ALA A 175 4.77 25.00 -1.36
CA ALA A 175 5.56 24.64 -2.54
C ALA A 175 4.88 23.58 -3.42
N SER A 176 4.14 22.64 -2.81
CA SER A 176 3.36 21.62 -3.52
C SER A 176 2.42 22.16 -4.59
N ARG A 177 1.90 23.39 -4.46
CA ARG A 177 1.02 23.97 -5.48
C ARG A 177 1.73 24.13 -6.83
N PHE A 178 3.03 24.43 -6.81
CA PHE A 178 3.83 24.59 -8.03
C PHE A 178 4.07 23.28 -8.77
N LEU A 179 3.81 22.11 -8.16
CA LEU A 179 3.85 20.82 -8.87
C LEU A 179 2.90 20.81 -10.08
N ALA A 180 1.73 21.46 -9.96
CA ALA A 180 0.78 21.61 -11.07
C ALA A 180 1.31 22.49 -12.21
N LEU A 181 2.29 23.36 -11.93
CA LEU A 181 2.88 24.29 -12.90
C LEU A 181 4.29 23.89 -13.33
N THR A 182 4.77 22.69 -12.98
CA THR A 182 6.13 22.23 -13.31
C THR A 182 6.46 22.40 -14.80
N GLY A 183 5.53 22.04 -15.69
CA GLY A 183 5.71 22.20 -17.13
C GLY A 183 5.81 23.65 -17.61
N VAL A 184 5.03 24.55 -17.01
CA VAL A 184 5.04 25.99 -17.31
C VAL A 184 6.31 26.64 -16.77
N LEU A 185 6.70 26.30 -15.54
CA LEU A 185 7.87 26.88 -14.87
C LEU A 185 9.19 26.50 -15.55
N ARG A 186 9.25 25.31 -16.17
CA ARG A 186 10.43 24.83 -16.92
C ARG A 186 10.68 25.59 -18.23
N GLN A 187 9.70 26.31 -18.76
CA GLN A 187 9.88 27.04 -20.02
C GLN A 187 10.83 28.24 -19.82
N PRO A 188 11.79 28.48 -20.74
CA PRO A 188 12.73 29.59 -20.63
C PRO A 188 12.01 30.94 -20.80
N GLY A 189 11.01 31.01 -21.69
CA GLY A 189 10.17 32.19 -21.88
C GLY A 189 9.00 32.22 -20.89
N LYS A 190 8.72 33.40 -20.31
CA LYS A 190 7.52 33.63 -19.50
C LYS A 190 6.38 34.05 -20.41
N THR A 191 5.59 33.07 -20.86
CA THR A 191 4.44 33.30 -21.73
C THR A 191 3.26 33.89 -20.96
N GLN A 192 2.37 34.61 -21.64
CA GLN A 192 1.13 35.13 -21.06
C GLN A 192 0.29 34.01 -20.41
N GLN A 193 0.16 32.87 -21.09
CA GLN A 193 -0.56 31.70 -20.57
C GLN A 193 0.07 31.18 -19.27
N GLY A 194 1.40 31.16 -19.18
CA GLY A 194 2.10 30.73 -17.98
C GLY A 194 1.88 31.66 -16.79
N ILE A 195 1.89 32.98 -17.03
CA ILE A 195 1.58 33.99 -16.01
C ILE A 195 0.12 33.86 -15.57
N GLN A 196 -0.82 33.68 -16.50
CA GLN A 196 -2.24 33.49 -16.18
C GLN A 196 -2.46 32.22 -15.33
N ALA A 197 -1.80 31.11 -15.65
CA ALA A 197 -1.87 29.88 -14.87
C ALA A 197 -1.31 30.08 -13.45
N LEU A 198 -0.20 30.82 -13.32
CA LEU A 198 0.40 31.17 -12.03
C LEU A 198 -0.55 32.02 -11.16
N VAL A 199 -1.12 33.08 -11.74
CA VAL A 199 -2.08 33.95 -11.06
C VAL A 199 -3.32 33.16 -10.66
N THR A 200 -3.86 32.32 -11.54
CA THR A 200 -5.05 31.49 -11.24
C THR A 200 -4.81 30.52 -10.09
N LEU A 201 -3.60 29.95 -9.99
CA LEU A 201 -3.23 29.04 -8.91
C LEU A 201 -3.05 29.76 -7.56
N LEU A 202 -2.47 30.97 -7.59
CA LEU A 202 -2.14 31.74 -6.38
C LEU A 202 -3.33 32.56 -5.86
N ALA A 203 -4.13 33.13 -6.75
CA ALA A 203 -5.37 33.82 -6.43
C ALA A 203 -6.40 32.77 -6.01
N ARG A 204 -6.51 32.51 -4.70
CA ARG A 204 -7.61 31.74 -4.13
C ARG A 204 -8.92 32.28 -4.72
N ARG A 205 -9.68 31.42 -5.40
CA ARG A 205 -11.11 31.69 -5.65
C ARG A 205 -11.76 31.87 -4.26
N PRO A 206 -12.40 33.01 -3.94
CA PRO A 206 -13.22 33.08 -2.73
C PRO A 206 -14.32 32.01 -2.81
N PRO A 207 -14.75 31.41 -1.68
CA PRO A 207 -15.92 30.53 -1.71
C PRO A 207 -17.08 31.34 -2.29
N SER A 208 -17.63 30.87 -3.41
CA SER A 208 -18.90 31.34 -3.92
C SER A 208 -19.95 31.12 -2.82
N GLY A 209 -20.38 32.21 -2.20
CA GLY A 209 -21.62 32.25 -1.41
C GLY A 209 -22.84 32.14 -2.30
#